data_AF-A0A438IHB6-F1
#
_entry.id   AF-A0A438IHB6-F1
#
_cell.length_a   1.000
_cell.length_b   1.000
_cell.length_c   1.000
_cell.angle_alpha   90.00
_cell.angle_beta   90.00
_cell.angle_gamma   90.00
#
_symmetry.space_group_name_H-M   'P 1'
#
loop_
_entity.id
_entity.type
_entity.pdbx_description
1 polymer ?
#
loop_
_entity_poly.entity_id
_entity_poly.type
_entity_poly.pdbx_seq_one_letter_code
_entity_poly.pdbx_strand_id
1 'polypeptide(L)'
;MQLAIPKLDEHYDHWCMLMENFLRSKEYWNLIEQGIPTAEAGVELTERQKKVIEDAKLEDLKVKNYLFQAIDRLLLETILNKDTTKNIWDSLKQKYQRTALVQHAQR
;
A
#
# COMPACT_ATOMS: atom_id res chain seq x y z
N MET A 1 20.03 12.60 3.88
CA MET A 1 19.05 12.63 4.98
C MET A 1 18.02 11.55 4.68
N GLN A 2 17.87 10.51 5.51
CA GLN A 2 16.87 9.47 5.29
C GLN A 2 15.54 9.94 5.90
N LEU A 3 14.48 10.01 5.10
CA LEU A 3 13.14 10.29 5.62
C LEU A 3 12.72 9.17 6.56
N ALA A 4 12.24 9.52 7.75
CA ALA A 4 11.69 8.56 8.70
C ALA A 4 10.37 8.00 8.15
N ILE A 5 10.12 6.71 8.37
CA ILE A 5 8.87 6.05 7.97
C ILE A 5 7.77 6.54 8.91
N PRO A 6 6.70 7.20 8.39
CA PRO A 6 5.58 7.65 9.22
C PRO A 6 4.88 6.46 9.87
N LYS A 7 4.73 6.50 11.20
CA LYS A 7 3.96 5.49 11.95
C LYS A 7 2.48 5.86 11.91
N LEU A 8 1.63 4.86 11.66
CA LEU A 8 0.19 5.05 11.69
C LEU A 8 -0.27 5.19 13.15
N ASP A 9 -1.07 6.23 13.39
CA ASP A 9 -1.72 6.51 14.67
C ASP A 9 -3.24 6.68 14.46
N GLU A 10 -3.91 7.30 15.43
CA GLU A 10 -5.35 7.58 15.36
C GLU A 10 -5.73 8.58 14.24
N HIS A 11 -4.77 9.33 13.70
CA HIS A 11 -4.97 10.33 12.65
C HIS A 11 -4.65 9.76 11.26
N TYR A 12 -5.48 8.82 10.80
CA TYR A 12 -5.29 8.14 9.50
C TYR A 12 -5.09 9.10 8.32
N ASP A 13 -5.87 10.19 8.22
CA ASP A 13 -5.76 11.15 7.11
C ASP A 13 -4.40 11.87 7.12
N HIS A 14 -3.91 12.22 8.31
CA HIS A 14 -2.58 12.83 8.46
C HIS A 14 -1.46 11.85 8.11
N TRP A 15 -1.55 10.62 8.61
CA TRP A 15 -0.61 9.55 8.24
C TRP A 15 -0.61 9.29 6.74
N CYS A 16 -1.78 9.29 6.09
CA CYS A 16 -1.93 9.10 4.65
C CYS A 16 -1.16 10.17 3.87
N MET A 17 -1.29 11.45 4.25
CA MET A 17 -0.55 12.55 3.62
C MET A 17 0.98 12.38 3.75
N LEU A 18 1.46 11.98 4.93
CA LEU A 18 2.88 11.78 5.18
C LEU A 18 3.43 10.56 4.43
N MET A 19 2.72 9.44 4.46
CA MET A 19 3.12 8.21 3.81
C MET A 19 3.09 8.34 2.29
N GLU A 20 2.09 9.04 1.73
CA GLU A 20 2.03 9.35 0.31
C GLU A 20 3.27 10.15 -0.13
N ASN A 21 3.60 11.24 0.57
CA ASN A 21 4.81 12.03 0.27
C ASN A 21 6.09 11.19 0.38
N PHE A 22 6.19 10.36 1.42
CA PHE A 22 7.32 9.45 1.60
C PHE A 22 7.47 8.51 0.41
N LEU A 23 6.40 7.85 -0.04
CA LEU A 23 6.43 6.91 -1.17
C LEU A 23 6.64 7.61 -2.52
N ARG A 24 6.05 8.80 -2.73
CA ARG A 24 6.30 9.60 -3.94
C ARG A 24 7.75 10.05 -4.04
N SER A 25 8.38 10.44 -2.93
CA SER A 25 9.81 10.79 -2.89
C SER A 25 10.75 9.61 -3.22
N LYS A 26 10.21 8.37 -3.15
CA LYS A 26 10.89 7.11 -3.46
C LYS A 26 10.45 6.51 -4.81
N GLU A 27 9.58 7.20 -5.54
CA GLU A 27 9.01 6.77 -6.83
C GLU A 27 8.14 5.50 -6.74
N TYR A 28 7.70 5.11 -5.54
CA TYR A 28 6.96 3.86 -5.32
C TYR A 28 5.43 4.01 -5.34
N TRP A 29 4.91 5.22 -5.53
CA TRP A 29 3.48 5.48 -5.44
C TRP A 29 2.63 4.70 -6.46
N ASN A 30 3.18 4.40 -7.64
CA ASN A 30 2.50 3.61 -8.66
C ASN A 30 2.10 2.21 -8.16
N LEU A 31 2.84 1.63 -7.21
CA LEU A 31 2.50 0.33 -6.60
C LEU A 31 1.29 0.42 -5.67
N ILE A 32 0.97 1.60 -5.14
CA ILE A 32 -0.24 1.86 -4.36
C ILE A 32 -1.44 2.07 -5.30
N GLU A 33 -1.28 2.91 -6.32
CA GLU A 33 -2.36 3.27 -7.23
C GLU A 33 -2.72 2.13 -8.18
N GLN A 34 -1.73 1.59 -8.89
CA GLN A 34 -1.91 0.65 -9.99
C GLN A 34 -1.61 -0.80 -9.58
N GLY A 35 -0.76 -0.99 -8.57
CA GLY A 35 -0.30 -2.31 -8.16
C GLY A 35 0.79 -2.86 -9.07
N ILE A 36 1.09 -4.16 -8.92
CA ILE A 36 2.04 -4.85 -9.79
C ILE A 36 1.36 -5.09 -11.15
N PRO A 37 2.02 -4.78 -12.28
CA PRO A 37 1.50 -5.09 -13.60
C PRO A 37 1.15 -6.58 -13.71
N THR A 38 -0.01 -6.89 -14.27
CA THR A 38 -0.48 -8.25 -14.48
C THR A 38 -0.52 -8.57 -15.96
N ALA A 39 -0.21 -9.82 -16.32
CA ALA A 39 -0.36 -10.30 -17.68
C ALA A 39 -1.84 -10.47 -18.01
N GLU A 40 -2.25 -10.07 -19.22
CA GLU A 40 -3.55 -10.46 -19.74
C GLU A 40 -3.62 -11.97 -19.94
N ALA A 41 -4.76 -12.56 -19.59
CA ALA A 41 -4.94 -14.00 -19.69
C ALA A 41 -4.80 -14.47 -21.15
N GLY A 42 -3.91 -15.44 -21.38
CA GLY A 42 -3.68 -16.01 -22.71
C GLY A 42 -2.69 -15.22 -23.58
N VAL A 43 -2.10 -14.13 -23.09
CA VAL A 43 -1.06 -13.38 -23.80
C VAL A 43 0.32 -13.85 -23.32
N GLU A 44 1.17 -14.29 -24.26
CA GLU A 44 2.58 -14.53 -23.95
C GLU A 44 3.30 -13.21 -23.71
N LEU A 45 3.91 -13.08 -22.53
CA LEU A 45 4.71 -11.92 -22.19
C LEU A 45 6.05 -11.97 -22.92
N THR A 46 6.43 -10.83 -23.50
CA THR A 46 7.80 -10.60 -23.96
C THR A 46 8.77 -10.62 -22.77
N GLU A 47 10.05 -10.95 -23.02
CA GLU A 47 11.10 -10.92 -21.99
C GLU A 47 11.20 -9.54 -21.30
N ARG A 48 10.95 -8.46 -22.05
CA ARG A 48 10.91 -7.10 -21.48
C ARG A 48 9.76 -6.95 -20.47
N GLN A 49 8.56 -7.46 -20.78
CA GLN A 49 7.42 -7.38 -19.86
C GLN A 49 7.61 -8.24 -18.63
N LYS A 50 8.19 -9.45 -18.77
CA LYS A 50 8.53 -10.31 -17.62
C LYS A 50 9.47 -9.59 -16.66
N LYS A 51 10.52 -8.97 -17.19
CA LYS A 51 11.46 -8.18 -16.40
C LYS A 51 10.79 -7.04 -15.64
N VAL A 52 9.91 -6.28 -16.30
CA VAL A 52 9.15 -5.19 -15.64
C VAL A 52 8.31 -5.72 -14.47
N ILE A 53 7.68 -6.88 -14.61
CA ILE A 53 6.89 -7.50 -13.55
C ILE A 53 7.78 -7.97 -12.39
N GLU A 54 8.94 -8.55 -12.67
CA GLU A 54 9.89 -8.97 -11.64
C GLU A 54 10.46 -7.79 -10.87
N ASP A 55 10.85 -6.71 -11.57
CA ASP A 55 11.32 -5.48 -10.95
C ASP A 55 10.22 -4.86 -10.05
N ALA A 56 8.98 -4.79 -10.55
CA ALA A 56 7.83 -4.32 -9.77
C ALA A 56 7.52 -5.19 -8.54
N LYS A 57 7.68 -6.51 -8.63
CA LYS A 57 7.54 -7.42 -7.47
C LYS A 57 8.61 -7.14 -6.41
N LEU A 58 9.84 -6.88 -6.84
CA LEU A 58 10.93 -6.56 -5.91
C LEU A 58 10.69 -5.22 -5.21
N GLU A 59 10.19 -4.21 -5.93
CA GLU A 59 9.80 -2.93 -5.35
C GLU A 59 8.61 -3.06 -4.41
N ASP A 60 7.59 -3.87 -4.76
CA ASP A 60 6.45 -4.16 -3.90
C ASP A 60 6.90 -4.72 -2.54
N LEU A 61 7.87 -5.64 -2.52
CA LEU A 61 8.44 -6.14 -1.26
C LEU A 61 9.07 -5.03 -0.41
N LYS A 62 9.72 -4.04 -1.03
CA LYS A 62 10.30 -2.88 -0.30
C LYS A 62 9.20 -2.03 0.32
N VAL A 63 8.14 -1.75 -0.43
CA VAL A 63 7.03 -0.92 0.07
C VAL A 63 6.24 -1.64 1.16
N LYS A 64 6.00 -2.96 1.00
CA LYS A 64 5.43 -3.80 2.07
C LYS A 64 6.23 -3.69 3.36
N ASN A 65 7.56 -3.73 3.29
CA ASN A 65 8.40 -3.55 4.48
C ASN A 65 8.23 -2.17 5.13
N TYR A 66 7.98 -1.11 4.36
CA TYR A 66 7.65 0.20 4.92
C TYR A 66 6.29 0.20 5.60
N LEU A 67 5.27 -0.39 4.98
CA LEU A 67 3.94 -0.49 5.58
C LEU A 67 3.95 -1.36 6.85
N PHE A 68 4.65 -2.49 6.86
CA PHE A 68 4.80 -3.34 8.05
C PHE A 68 5.54 -2.64 9.19
N GLN A 69 6.44 -1.71 8.88
CA GLN A 69 7.05 -0.87 9.91
C GLN A 69 6.09 0.24 10.37
N ALA A 70 5.29 0.79 9.47
CA ALA A 70 4.36 1.87 9.78
C ALA A 70 3.16 1.42 10.62
N ILE A 71 2.74 0.17 10.48
CA ILE A 71 1.50 -0.39 11.04
C ILE A 71 1.84 -1.26 12.25
N ASP A 72 1.07 -1.12 13.34
CA ASP A 72 1.23 -2.00 14.49
C ASP A 72 0.77 -3.44 14.19
N ARG A 73 1.27 -4.39 14.99
CA ARG A 73 1.01 -5.81 14.77
C ARG A 73 -0.48 -6.17 14.84
N LEU A 74 -1.24 -5.57 15.76
CA LEU A 74 -2.65 -5.91 15.96
C LEU A 74 -3.46 -5.48 14.75
N LEU A 75 -3.22 -4.27 14.24
CA LEU A 75 -3.84 -3.79 13.03
C LEU A 75 -3.45 -4.64 11.82
N LEU A 76 -2.18 -5.03 11.70
CA LEU A 76 -1.71 -5.90 10.64
C LEU A 76 -2.45 -7.24 10.62
N GLU A 77 -2.68 -7.86 11.79
CA GLU A 77 -3.42 -9.11 11.91
C GLU A 77 -4.88 -9.00 11.43
N THR A 78 -5.48 -7.80 11.44
CA THR A 78 -6.85 -7.58 10.92
C THR A 78 -6.95 -7.50 9.39
N ILE A 79 -5.84 -7.30 8.68
CA ILE A 79 -5.85 -7.18 7.21
C ILE A 79 -5.91 -8.58 6.59
N LEU A 80 -6.96 -8.91 5.85
CA LEU A 80 -7.11 -10.27 5.30
C LEU A 80 -6.16 -10.57 4.14
N ASN A 81 -6.04 -9.64 3.19
CA ASN A 81 -5.16 -9.79 2.02
C ASN A 81 -3.94 -8.87 2.17
N LYS A 82 -2.75 -9.47 2.18
CA LYS A 82 -1.45 -8.77 2.27
C LYS A 82 -0.51 -9.17 1.13
N ASP A 83 -1.05 -9.66 0.02
CA ASP A 83 -0.27 -10.21 -1.08
C ASP A 83 0.56 -9.10 -1.74
N THR A 84 -0.07 -7.95 -1.99
CA THR A 84 0.58 -6.75 -2.54
C THR A 84 0.48 -5.56 -1.58
N THR A 85 1.35 -4.58 -1.78
CA THR A 85 1.28 -3.27 -1.10
C THR A 85 -0.07 -2.61 -1.31
N LYS A 86 -0.60 -2.68 -2.55
CA LYS A 86 -1.93 -2.16 -2.88
C LYS A 86 -3.03 -2.79 -2.02
N ASN A 87 -3.01 -4.11 -1.84
CA ASN A 87 -4.02 -4.79 -1.02
C ASN A 87 -3.98 -4.33 0.45
N ILE A 88 -2.78 -4.13 0.99
CA ILE A 88 -2.61 -3.60 2.36
C ILE A 88 -3.17 -2.18 2.45
N TRP A 89 -2.78 -1.31 1.51
CA TRP A 89 -3.22 0.09 1.48
C TRP A 89 -4.74 0.24 1.33
N ASP A 90 -5.33 -0.48 0.37
CA ASP A 90 -6.78 -0.46 0.13
C ASP A 90 -7.56 -1.01 1.34
N SER A 91 -7.02 -2.01 2.05
CA SER A 91 -7.61 -2.54 3.28
C SER A 91 -7.62 -1.50 4.41
N LEU A 92 -6.52 -0.75 4.59
CA LEU A 92 -6.47 0.36 5.54
C LEU A 92 -7.48 1.43 5.16
N LYS A 93 -7.48 1.87 3.90
CA LYS A 93 -8.42 2.86 3.38
C LYS A 93 -9.87 2.46 3.65
N GLN A 94 -10.23 1.21 3.35
CA GLN A 94 -11.57 0.68 3.62
C GLN A 94 -11.92 0.70 5.11
N LYS A 95 -11.00 0.30 6.00
CA LYS A 95 -11.22 0.30 7.45
C LYS A 95 -11.52 1.71 7.97
N TYR A 96 -10.69 2.69 7.62
CA TYR A 96 -10.82 4.05 8.16
C TYR A 96 -11.92 4.87 7.47
N GLN A 97 -12.20 4.64 6.19
CA GLN A 97 -13.37 5.25 5.53
C GLN A 97 -14.70 4.72 6.08
N ARG A 98 -14.78 3.41 6.41
CA ARG A 98 -15.99 2.85 7.06
C ARG A 98 -16.20 3.41 8.47
N THR A 99 -15.14 3.59 9.24
CA THR A 99 -15.24 4.19 10.58
C THR A 99 -15.81 5.61 10.53
N ALA A 100 -15.38 6.43 9.55
CA ALA A 100 -15.92 7.78 9.37
C ALA A 100 -17.43 7.78 9.05
N LEU A 101 -17.89 6.91 8.15
CA LEU A 101 -19.31 6.83 7.77
C LEU A 101 -20.22 6.34 8.90
N VAL A 102 -19.77 5.35 9.69
CA VAL A 102 -20.56 4.81 10.81
C VAL A 102 -20.73 5.82 11.94
N GLN A 103 -19.68 6.61 12.23
CA GLN A 103 -19.76 7.67 13.25
C GLN A 103 -20.70 8.83 12.87
N HIS A 104 -20.89 9.08 11.57
CA HIS A 104 -21.84 10.08 11.09
C HIS A 104 -23.30 9.59 11.08
N ALA A 105 -23.54 8.29 10.94
CA ALA A 105 -24.89 7.72 10.93
C ALA A 105 -25.51 7.53 12.33
N GLN A 106 -24.73 7.69 13.41
CA GLN A 106 -25.16 7.50 14.80
C GLN A 106 -25.33 8.83 15.58
N ARG A 107 -25.28 9.98 14.90
CA ARG A 107 -25.55 11.31 15.47
C ARG A 107 -26.90 11.86 15.06
#